data_AF-A0A3D1A3H4-F1
#
_entry.id   AF-A0A3D1A3H4-F1
#
_cell.length_a   1.000
_cell.length_b   1.000
_cell.length_c   1.000
_cell.angle_alpha   90.00
_cell.angle_beta   90.00
_cell.angle_gamma   90.00
#
_symmetry.space_group_name_H-M   'P 1'
#
loop_
_entity.id
_entity.type
_entity.pdbx_description
1 polymer ?
#
loop_
_entity_poly.entity_id
_entity_poly.type
_entity_poly.pdbx_seq_one_letter_code
_entity_poly.pdbx_strand_id
1 'polypeptide(L)'
;MGKGKMLLKLALSLLLLPGLALAAEAPPITEEEAQLVMDCQRNIDTRVRIFSPEKAQDCVRDLNAKEDLMERAAQVNEVPGLVLIYNNSLVSLGKICGKYKESDLGYALVRELEVKDCYPCLLGLGPRPEKLFGWVDNHLPDRGVTVRRSLRTWTSLGEARRRAFQAEGLDEASWNAKDIRARYEKLSASALKDSEALLAAGKKALLKNPDLVAVIEELKQDLIIKDPPPGKAYEYYRKLNKLMLDVELLRAEPALPPGVSGAEKKDLQLKAANDRLNAARGAAAQKGFLDQTFDNYVPGGYTPPPTMLQRILHPRKYKPVDNDAAAKISAKMFSYGEDGKLKGHLAREISGTKAGDETLAFYNTPRADGRNKLDFAFERNKPGNFGTCYYRDPPYIRVNTRMIEDYARQRGVAPADILKDEKLMQGLASYIAPTFVHEAAHHKQEVEERTLHPRFNDGKHRTIEREVEAFGVGAAFTAEKMQKGGQAYAKNSHPHAVRDAEIYLEDGVEALRARKHTYDGYRVKDHTDETASARILASGSAGAREAAALKAKYKDDPDSMTAQERVKLKEYLDYERASFAAARYRLQRAAEAQRKLDEWREGLLDADSETSPSEVPRPK
;
A
#
# COMPACT_ATOMS: atom_id res chain seq x y z
N MET A 1 -66.34 -32.70 -27.56
CA MET A 1 -66.70 -31.28 -27.27
C MET A 1 -66.11 -30.98 -25.89
N GLY A 2 -65.31 -29.95 -25.62
CA GLY A 2 -65.05 -28.73 -26.36
C GLY A 2 -63.60 -28.25 -26.24
N LYS A 3 -63.22 -27.51 -27.28
CA LYS A 3 -62.00 -26.73 -27.44
C LYS A 3 -62.06 -25.54 -26.47
N GLY A 4 -60.97 -25.26 -25.75
CA GLY A 4 -60.94 -24.04 -24.94
C GLY A 4 -59.81 -23.91 -23.91
N LYS A 5 -58.55 -24.23 -24.22
CA LYS A 5 -57.40 -23.95 -23.32
C LYS A 5 -56.09 -23.62 -24.04
N MET A 6 -56.12 -22.94 -25.19
CA MET A 6 -54.89 -22.65 -25.95
C MET A 6 -54.79 -21.23 -26.53
N LEU A 7 -55.44 -20.24 -25.90
CA LEU A 7 -55.41 -18.84 -26.37
C LEU A 7 -55.00 -17.81 -25.30
N LEU A 8 -54.57 -18.24 -24.10
CA LEU A 8 -54.19 -17.32 -23.01
C LEU A 8 -52.67 -17.24 -22.74
N LYS A 9 -51.83 -17.71 -23.66
CA LYS A 9 -50.36 -17.61 -23.56
C LYS A 9 -49.71 -16.73 -24.64
N LEU A 10 -50.48 -16.16 -25.57
CA LEU A 10 -49.96 -15.22 -26.58
C LEU A 10 -50.35 -13.75 -26.35
N ALA A 11 -51.30 -13.46 -25.46
CA ALA A 11 -51.76 -12.10 -25.19
C ALA A 11 -51.02 -11.38 -24.04
N LEU A 12 -50.06 -12.06 -23.39
CA LEU A 12 -49.25 -11.52 -22.28
C LEU A 12 -47.82 -11.16 -22.71
N SER A 13 -47.58 -11.02 -24.01
CA SER A 13 -46.28 -10.60 -24.57
C SER A 13 -46.34 -9.26 -25.31
N LEU A 14 -47.50 -8.60 -25.32
CA LEU A 14 -47.77 -7.36 -26.06
C LEU A 14 -48.20 -6.17 -25.19
N LEU A 15 -48.22 -6.34 -23.87
CA LEU A 15 -48.55 -5.28 -22.93
C LEU A 15 -47.38 -5.08 -21.98
N LEU A 16 -46.83 -3.86 -21.98
CA LEU A 16 -45.75 -3.34 -21.13
C LEU A 16 -44.32 -3.45 -21.69
N LEU A 17 -44.09 -2.97 -22.91
CA LEU A 17 -42.97 -2.04 -23.10
C LEU A 17 -43.55 -0.65 -22.81
N PRO A 18 -43.63 -0.18 -21.53
CA PRO A 18 -43.87 1.24 -21.31
C PRO A 18 -42.80 1.96 -22.11
N GLY A 19 -43.24 2.93 -22.92
CA GLY A 19 -42.40 3.59 -23.91
C GLY A 19 -41.01 3.81 -23.35
N LEU A 20 -39.99 3.45 -24.13
CA LEU A 20 -38.68 4.05 -24.00
C LEU A 20 -38.94 5.55 -24.10
N ALA A 21 -39.24 6.18 -22.96
CA ALA A 21 -39.16 7.60 -22.78
C ALA A 21 -37.68 7.85 -23.00
N LEU A 22 -37.34 8.13 -24.25
CA LEU A 22 -36.05 8.68 -24.64
C LEU A 22 -35.87 9.82 -23.66
N ALA A 23 -34.94 9.62 -22.73
CA ALA A 23 -34.65 10.59 -21.69
C ALA A 23 -34.53 11.95 -22.38
N ALA A 24 -35.14 12.99 -21.80
CA ALA A 24 -35.01 14.35 -22.32
C ALA A 24 -33.57 14.57 -22.77
N GLU A 25 -33.37 15.03 -24.01
CA GLU A 25 -32.04 15.15 -24.60
C GLU A 25 -31.15 15.88 -23.60
N ALA A 26 -30.04 15.24 -23.22
CA ALA A 26 -29.08 15.85 -22.31
C ALA A 26 -28.65 17.19 -22.94
N PRO A 27 -28.49 18.27 -22.15
CA PRO A 27 -28.09 19.54 -22.70
C PRO A 27 -26.79 19.38 -23.50
N PRO A 28 -26.63 20.06 -24.65
CA PRO A 28 -25.39 19.96 -25.42
C PRO A 28 -24.20 20.38 -24.55
N ILE A 29 -23.01 19.82 -24.83
CA ILE A 29 -21.78 20.28 -24.18
C ILE A 29 -21.53 21.75 -24.52
N THR A 30 -21.08 22.54 -23.54
CA THR A 30 -20.71 23.94 -23.78
C THR A 30 -19.40 24.03 -24.57
N GLU A 31 -19.08 25.21 -25.13
CA GLU A 31 -17.82 25.43 -25.82
C GLU A 31 -16.60 25.22 -24.89
N GLU A 32 -16.69 25.70 -23.65
CA GLU A 32 -15.68 25.48 -22.61
C GLU A 32 -15.47 23.99 -22.29
N GLU A 33 -16.57 23.24 -22.23
CA GLU A 33 -16.54 21.80 -22.01
C GLU A 33 -15.93 21.04 -23.18
N ALA A 34 -16.30 21.41 -24.41
CA ALA A 34 -15.69 20.86 -25.61
C ALA A 34 -14.18 21.14 -25.65
N GLN A 35 -13.77 22.37 -25.31
CA GLN A 35 -12.36 22.75 -25.25
C GLN A 35 -11.60 21.95 -24.19
N LEU A 36 -12.17 21.74 -23.00
CA LEU A 36 -11.58 20.90 -21.96
C LEU A 36 -11.34 19.47 -22.47
N VAL A 37 -12.34 18.86 -23.12
CA VAL A 37 -12.21 17.50 -23.67
C VAL A 37 -11.14 17.45 -24.77
N MET A 38 -11.10 18.43 -25.66
CA MET A 38 -10.10 18.52 -26.73
C MET A 38 -8.68 18.68 -26.19
N ASP A 39 -8.49 19.53 -25.18
CA ASP A 39 -7.22 19.71 -24.49
C ASP A 39 -6.72 18.38 -23.88
N CYS A 40 -7.61 17.65 -23.23
CA CYS A 40 -7.31 16.36 -22.63
C CYS A 40 -7.04 15.26 -23.65
N GLN A 41 -7.72 15.30 -24.79
CA GLN A 41 -7.45 14.43 -25.94
C GLN A 41 -6.09 14.75 -26.56
N ARG A 42 -5.74 16.04 -26.70
CA ARG A 42 -4.44 16.47 -27.22
C ARG A 42 -3.29 16.00 -26.33
N ASN A 43 -3.50 15.93 -25.02
CA ASN A 43 -2.48 15.41 -24.09
C ASN A 43 -2.10 13.95 -24.39
N ILE A 44 -3.05 13.15 -24.90
CA ILE A 44 -2.87 11.71 -25.17
C ILE A 44 -2.71 11.38 -26.66
N ASP A 45 -2.64 12.39 -27.53
CA ASP A 45 -2.47 12.19 -28.97
C ASP A 45 -1.04 11.74 -29.29
N THR A 46 -0.89 10.54 -29.84
CA THR A 46 0.41 9.93 -30.19
C THR A 46 1.15 10.63 -31.33
N ARG A 47 0.47 11.53 -32.05
CA ARG A 47 1.06 12.41 -33.09
C ARG A 47 1.67 13.66 -32.47
N VAL A 48 1.06 14.20 -31.41
CA VAL A 48 1.53 15.42 -30.73
C VAL A 48 2.53 15.10 -29.60
N ARG A 49 2.34 13.95 -28.92
CA ARG A 49 3.24 13.41 -27.89
C ARG A 49 3.52 14.36 -26.71
N ILE A 50 2.50 15.07 -26.24
CA ILE A 50 2.63 15.91 -25.03
C ILE A 50 2.83 15.02 -23.81
N PHE A 51 1.83 14.17 -23.50
CA PHE A 51 1.85 13.21 -22.40
C PHE A 51 2.24 13.82 -21.04
N SER A 52 1.88 15.07 -20.75
CA SER A 52 2.26 15.73 -19.49
C SER A 52 1.50 15.11 -18.30
N PRO A 53 2.21 14.68 -17.24
CA PRO A 53 1.58 14.25 -15.98
C PRO A 53 0.70 15.33 -15.35
N GLU A 54 1.15 16.58 -15.36
CA GLU A 54 0.44 17.71 -14.76
C GLU A 54 -0.86 17.99 -15.51
N LYS A 55 -0.79 18.08 -16.85
CA LYS A 55 -2.01 18.24 -17.67
C LYS A 55 -2.92 17.03 -17.52
N ALA A 56 -2.38 15.83 -17.38
CA ALA A 56 -3.18 14.64 -17.13
C ALA A 56 -3.90 14.71 -15.78
N GLN A 57 -3.25 15.22 -14.74
CA GLN A 57 -3.84 15.43 -13.41
C GLN A 57 -4.98 16.46 -13.47
N ASP A 58 -4.79 17.57 -14.19
CA ASP A 58 -5.84 18.56 -14.42
C ASP A 58 -7.02 17.94 -15.17
N CYS A 59 -6.75 17.19 -16.24
CA CYS A 59 -7.78 16.49 -17.00
C CYS A 59 -8.58 15.49 -16.17
N VAL A 60 -7.91 14.67 -15.36
CA VAL A 60 -8.58 13.72 -14.46
C VAL A 60 -9.42 14.48 -13.44
N ARG A 61 -8.91 15.56 -12.83
CA ARG A 61 -9.67 16.37 -11.87
C ARG A 61 -10.90 17.00 -12.51
N ASP A 62 -10.73 17.74 -13.59
CA ASP A 62 -11.74 18.64 -14.15
C ASP A 62 -12.84 17.85 -14.88
N LEU A 63 -12.50 16.73 -15.54
CA LEU A 63 -13.49 15.85 -16.15
C LEU A 63 -14.30 15.07 -15.12
N ASN A 64 -13.70 14.68 -13.98
CA ASN A 64 -14.44 14.01 -12.90
C ASN A 64 -15.25 14.98 -12.03
N ALA A 65 -14.93 16.28 -12.04
CA ALA A 65 -15.71 17.30 -11.34
C ALA A 65 -17.11 17.52 -11.96
N LYS A 66 -17.29 17.15 -13.24
CA LYS A 66 -18.54 17.33 -13.98
C LYS A 66 -19.22 15.98 -14.21
N GLU A 67 -20.19 15.66 -13.35
CA GLU A 67 -20.85 14.35 -13.24
C GLU A 67 -21.28 13.71 -14.57
N ASP A 68 -21.85 14.50 -15.46
CA ASP A 68 -22.45 14.03 -16.71
C ASP A 68 -21.62 14.37 -17.95
N LEU A 69 -20.53 15.13 -17.81
CA LEU A 69 -19.78 15.65 -18.96
C LEU A 69 -19.25 14.52 -19.83
N MET A 70 -18.78 13.43 -19.23
CA MET A 70 -18.29 12.28 -20.01
C MET A 70 -19.40 11.56 -20.76
N GLU A 71 -20.59 11.47 -20.18
CA GLU A 71 -21.76 10.91 -20.85
C GLU A 71 -22.21 11.80 -22.01
N ARG A 72 -22.26 13.12 -21.78
CA ARG A 72 -22.63 14.11 -22.80
C ARG A 72 -21.60 14.18 -23.93
N ALA A 73 -20.31 14.20 -23.58
CA ALA A 73 -19.23 14.17 -24.57
C ALA A 73 -19.25 12.89 -25.40
N ALA A 74 -19.66 11.74 -24.81
CA ALA A 74 -19.74 10.47 -25.51
C ALA A 74 -20.87 10.42 -26.56
N GLN A 75 -21.83 11.35 -26.50
CA GLN A 75 -22.86 11.51 -27.52
C GLN A 75 -22.34 12.26 -28.76
N VAL A 76 -21.30 13.09 -28.59
CA VAL A 76 -20.73 13.92 -29.65
C VAL A 76 -19.47 13.30 -30.25
N ASN A 77 -18.70 12.55 -29.45
CA ASN A 77 -17.42 11.96 -29.84
C ASN A 77 -17.22 10.60 -29.14
N GLU A 78 -16.71 9.59 -29.84
CA GLU A 78 -16.60 8.20 -29.33
C GLU A 78 -15.46 7.97 -28.29
N VAL A 79 -14.71 9.02 -27.95
CA VAL A 79 -13.39 8.91 -27.27
C VAL A 79 -13.33 9.29 -25.76
N PRO A 80 -14.35 9.85 -25.06
CA PRO A 80 -14.19 10.33 -23.68
C PRO A 80 -13.66 9.30 -22.68
N GLY A 81 -14.12 8.05 -22.78
CA GLY A 81 -13.62 6.95 -21.95
C GLY A 81 -12.11 6.75 -22.12
N LEU A 82 -11.62 6.76 -23.36
CA LEU A 82 -10.20 6.67 -23.68
C LEU A 82 -9.42 7.87 -23.15
N VAL A 83 -9.96 9.08 -23.24
CA VAL A 83 -9.34 10.29 -22.69
C VAL A 83 -9.03 10.11 -21.21
N LEU A 84 -9.99 9.66 -20.42
CA LEU A 84 -9.78 9.42 -18.99
C LEU A 84 -8.85 8.23 -18.72
N ILE A 85 -8.95 7.13 -19.47
CA ILE A 85 -8.08 5.95 -19.29
C ILE A 85 -6.60 6.33 -19.41
N TYR A 86 -6.25 7.03 -20.49
CA TYR A 86 -4.85 7.40 -20.76
C TYR A 86 -4.35 8.50 -19.83
N ASN A 87 -5.15 9.53 -19.53
CA ASN A 87 -4.74 10.56 -18.58
C ASN A 87 -4.58 9.99 -17.16
N ASN A 88 -5.46 9.11 -16.69
CA ASN A 88 -5.25 8.39 -15.41
C ASN A 88 -3.92 7.61 -15.42
N SER A 89 -3.62 6.90 -16.51
CA SER A 89 -2.38 6.13 -16.62
C SER A 89 -1.13 7.04 -16.60
N LEU A 90 -1.19 8.22 -17.21
CA LEU A 90 -0.11 9.21 -17.17
C LEU A 90 0.07 9.82 -15.77
N VAL A 91 -1.02 10.08 -15.03
CA VAL A 91 -0.96 10.53 -13.63
C VAL A 91 -0.27 9.47 -12.77
N SER A 92 -0.68 8.20 -12.87
CA SER A 92 -0.06 7.08 -12.16
C SER A 92 1.43 7.00 -12.45
N LEU A 93 1.80 7.07 -13.74
CA LEU A 93 3.19 7.01 -14.18
C LEU A 93 4.03 8.18 -13.63
N GLY A 94 3.48 9.40 -13.65
CA GLY A 94 4.11 10.58 -13.06
C GLY A 94 4.35 10.44 -11.56
N LYS A 95 3.34 9.96 -10.82
CA LYS A 95 3.48 9.69 -9.37
C LYS A 95 4.53 8.62 -9.09
N ILE A 96 4.55 7.53 -9.87
CA ILE A 96 5.52 6.44 -9.70
C ILE A 96 6.95 6.95 -9.94
N CYS A 97 7.20 7.59 -11.07
CA CYS A 97 8.55 8.06 -11.43
C CYS A 97 9.02 9.25 -10.57
N GLY A 98 8.09 10.11 -10.18
CA GLY A 98 8.35 11.29 -9.36
C GLY A 98 8.69 10.96 -7.90
N LYS A 99 8.06 9.93 -7.32
CA LYS A 99 8.16 9.64 -5.89
C LYS A 99 9.02 8.42 -5.54
N TYR A 100 8.96 7.36 -6.35
CA TYR A 100 9.58 6.08 -5.99
C TYR A 100 11.06 6.03 -6.38
N LYS A 101 11.82 5.11 -5.76
CA LYS A 101 13.22 4.82 -6.09
C LYS A 101 13.54 3.34 -5.89
N GLU A 102 14.70 2.94 -6.39
CA GLU A 102 15.29 1.60 -6.22
C GLU A 102 14.31 0.48 -6.60
N SER A 103 14.27 -0.61 -5.84
CA SER A 103 13.38 -1.74 -6.13
C SER A 103 11.91 -1.34 -6.13
N ASP A 104 11.54 -0.34 -5.34
CA ASP A 104 10.13 0.04 -5.18
C ASP A 104 9.60 0.72 -6.44
N LEU A 105 10.42 1.56 -7.08
CA LEU A 105 10.10 2.09 -8.41
C LEU A 105 10.04 0.98 -9.44
N GLY A 106 11.02 0.07 -9.45
CA GLY A 106 11.07 -1.05 -10.38
C GLY A 106 9.78 -1.88 -10.31
N TYR A 107 9.39 -2.33 -9.12
CA TYR A 107 8.17 -3.09 -8.91
C TYR A 107 6.89 -2.29 -9.19
N ALA A 108 6.88 -0.99 -8.90
CA ALA A 108 5.75 -0.14 -9.28
C ALA A 108 5.58 -0.05 -10.80
N LEU A 109 6.67 0.11 -11.56
CA LEU A 109 6.63 0.14 -13.02
C LEU A 109 6.29 -1.22 -13.65
N VAL A 110 6.63 -2.34 -13.02
CA VAL A 110 6.14 -3.67 -13.46
C VAL A 110 4.61 -3.70 -13.55
N ARG A 111 3.92 -3.09 -12.57
CA ARG A 111 2.43 -3.05 -12.54
C ARG A 111 1.81 -2.19 -13.63
N GLU A 112 2.56 -1.25 -14.19
CA GLU A 112 2.08 -0.33 -15.22
C GLU A 112 2.51 -0.75 -16.63
N LEU A 113 3.74 -1.27 -16.76
CA LEU A 113 4.38 -1.51 -18.05
C LEU A 113 4.36 -2.98 -18.50
N GLU A 114 4.27 -3.93 -17.57
CA GLU A 114 4.36 -5.37 -17.87
C GLU A 114 3.02 -6.10 -17.75
N VAL A 115 1.92 -5.35 -17.57
CA VAL A 115 0.56 -5.89 -17.53
C VAL A 115 -0.02 -6.04 -18.94
N LYS A 116 -0.98 -6.98 -19.10
CA LYS A 116 -1.64 -7.24 -20.38
C LYS A 116 -2.27 -5.97 -20.98
N ASP A 117 -2.93 -5.18 -20.15
CA ASP A 117 -3.61 -3.94 -20.53
C ASP A 117 -2.74 -2.72 -20.19
N CYS A 118 -1.55 -2.65 -20.80
CA CYS A 118 -0.60 -1.57 -20.57
C CYS A 118 -0.96 -0.31 -21.38
N TYR A 119 -1.74 0.59 -20.78
CA TYR A 119 -2.10 1.87 -21.43
C TYR A 119 -0.88 2.76 -21.74
N PRO A 120 0.16 2.86 -20.88
CA PRO A 120 1.39 3.56 -21.27
C PRO A 120 2.06 2.96 -22.50
N CYS A 121 1.94 1.64 -22.73
CA CYS A 121 2.51 0.98 -23.91
C CYS A 121 1.83 1.42 -25.21
N LEU A 122 0.52 1.66 -25.17
CA LEU A 122 -0.25 2.19 -26.30
C LEU A 122 0.14 3.64 -26.64
N LEU A 123 0.66 4.39 -25.67
CA LEU A 123 1.27 5.71 -25.86
C LEU A 123 2.75 5.64 -26.30
N GLY A 124 3.31 4.43 -26.42
CA GLY A 124 4.72 4.22 -26.76
C GLY A 124 5.69 4.35 -25.58
N LEU A 125 5.21 4.46 -24.35
CA LEU A 125 6.01 4.59 -23.12
C LEU A 125 6.40 3.23 -22.50
N GLY A 126 6.04 2.12 -23.14
CA GLY A 126 6.34 0.75 -22.70
C GLY A 126 6.26 -0.29 -23.83
N PRO A 127 6.31 -1.61 -23.55
CA PRO A 127 6.46 -2.23 -22.22
C PRO A 127 7.90 -2.18 -21.70
N ARG A 128 8.87 -1.94 -22.58
CA ARG A 128 10.27 -1.76 -22.16
C ARG A 128 10.43 -0.44 -21.41
N PRO A 129 10.99 -0.45 -20.20
CA PRO A 129 11.12 0.75 -19.39
C PRO A 129 12.04 1.81 -20.02
N GLU A 130 12.94 1.42 -20.93
CA GLU A 130 13.81 2.35 -21.65
C GLU A 130 13.03 3.37 -22.50
N LYS A 131 11.82 3.02 -22.98
CA LYS A 131 10.97 3.92 -23.75
C LYS A 131 10.44 5.10 -22.92
N LEU A 132 10.43 4.96 -21.60
CA LEU A 132 9.99 5.98 -20.66
C LEU A 132 11.04 7.09 -20.49
N PHE A 133 12.32 6.84 -20.79
CA PHE A 133 13.39 7.73 -20.36
C PHE A 133 13.31 9.13 -20.95
N GLY A 134 13.03 9.26 -22.25
CA GLY A 134 12.85 10.59 -22.86
C GLY A 134 11.65 11.34 -22.26
N TRP A 135 10.60 10.61 -21.87
CA TRP A 135 9.44 11.18 -21.20
C TRP A 135 9.77 11.66 -19.78
N VAL A 136 10.53 10.86 -19.00
CA VAL A 136 11.01 11.26 -17.66
C VAL A 136 11.95 12.45 -17.76
N ASP A 137 12.90 12.44 -18.67
CA ASP A 137 13.87 13.53 -18.80
C ASP A 137 13.17 14.86 -19.17
N ASN A 138 12.04 14.79 -19.88
CA ASN A 138 11.24 15.97 -20.25
C ASN A 138 10.32 16.48 -19.14
N HIS A 139 9.57 15.59 -18.48
CA HIS A 139 8.52 15.97 -17.51
C HIS A 139 8.97 15.90 -16.05
N LEU A 140 10.03 15.14 -15.77
CA LEU A 140 10.58 14.90 -14.43
C LEU A 140 12.12 14.96 -14.48
N PRO A 141 12.73 16.08 -14.92
CA PRO A 141 14.15 16.15 -15.27
C PRO A 141 15.08 15.71 -14.14
N ASP A 142 14.74 16.04 -12.89
CA ASP A 142 15.54 15.67 -11.71
C ASP A 142 15.47 14.17 -11.36
N ARG A 143 14.60 13.41 -12.05
CA ARG A 143 14.36 12.00 -11.79
C ARG A 143 15.05 11.07 -12.77
N GLY A 144 15.55 11.56 -13.91
CA GLY A 144 16.12 10.71 -14.98
C GLY A 144 17.18 9.72 -14.48
N VAL A 145 18.16 10.19 -13.70
CA VAL A 145 19.21 9.34 -13.11
C VAL A 145 18.63 8.33 -12.12
N THR A 146 17.75 8.78 -11.23
CA THR A 146 17.10 7.93 -10.22
C THR A 146 16.29 6.82 -10.89
N VAL A 147 15.49 7.15 -11.90
CA VAL A 147 14.65 6.20 -12.63
C VAL A 147 15.51 5.15 -13.34
N ARG A 148 16.54 5.55 -14.08
CA ARG A 148 17.46 4.61 -14.78
C ARG A 148 18.18 3.67 -13.82
N ARG A 149 18.67 4.20 -12.69
CA ARG A 149 19.29 3.40 -11.62
C ARG A 149 18.31 2.40 -11.01
N SER A 150 17.09 2.85 -10.73
CA SER A 150 16.02 2.03 -10.14
C SER A 150 15.51 0.94 -11.09
N LEU A 151 15.62 1.16 -12.39
CA LEU A 151 15.31 0.16 -13.42
C LEU A 151 16.49 -0.73 -13.79
N ARG A 152 17.62 -0.55 -13.10
CA ARG A 152 18.84 -1.33 -13.26
C ARG A 152 19.27 -1.40 -14.72
N THR A 153 19.23 -0.27 -15.44
CA THR A 153 19.72 -0.23 -16.84
C THR A 153 21.18 -0.64 -16.89
N TRP A 154 21.63 -1.18 -18.03
CA TRP A 154 23.03 -1.59 -18.21
C TRP A 154 24.05 -0.51 -17.81
N THR A 155 23.79 0.74 -18.22
CA THR A 155 24.63 1.90 -17.90
C THR A 155 24.66 2.23 -16.41
N SER A 156 23.60 1.91 -15.67
CA SER A 156 23.49 2.15 -14.22
C SER A 156 24.07 1.05 -13.34
N LEU A 157 24.43 -0.12 -13.88
CA LEU A 157 24.96 -1.24 -13.10
C LEU A 157 26.35 -0.97 -12.49
N GLY A 158 27.06 0.05 -12.97
CA GLY A 158 28.47 0.27 -12.67
C GLY A 158 29.38 -0.68 -13.47
N GLU A 159 30.66 -0.32 -13.57
CA GLU A 159 31.61 -1.03 -14.42
C GLU A 159 31.90 -2.46 -13.94
N ALA A 160 32.02 -2.67 -12.63
CA ALA A 160 32.32 -3.97 -12.04
C ALA A 160 31.24 -5.02 -12.40
N ARG A 161 29.96 -4.68 -12.19
CA ARG A 161 28.84 -5.57 -12.56
C ARG A 161 28.78 -5.81 -14.06
N ARG A 162 28.97 -4.77 -14.88
CA ARG A 162 28.98 -4.93 -16.34
C ARG A 162 30.05 -5.92 -16.78
N ARG A 163 31.28 -5.80 -16.26
CA ARG A 163 32.37 -6.75 -16.58
C ARG A 163 32.04 -8.17 -16.12
N ALA A 164 31.47 -8.33 -14.93
CA ALA A 164 31.05 -9.64 -14.43
C ALA A 164 29.97 -10.28 -15.33
N PHE A 165 28.95 -9.52 -15.72
CA PHE A 165 27.90 -9.99 -16.61
C PHE A 165 28.37 -10.21 -18.05
N GLN A 166 29.33 -9.41 -18.54
CA GLN A 166 30.00 -9.66 -19.83
C GLN A 166 30.76 -10.98 -19.83
N ALA A 167 31.43 -11.34 -18.72
CA ALA A 167 32.08 -12.64 -18.59
C ALA A 167 31.07 -13.81 -18.61
N GLU A 168 29.80 -13.55 -18.31
CA GLU A 168 28.69 -14.50 -18.44
C GLU A 168 27.99 -14.45 -19.82
N GLY A 169 28.52 -13.66 -20.76
CA GLY A 169 27.96 -13.50 -22.11
C GLY A 169 26.77 -12.56 -22.20
N LEU A 170 26.54 -11.70 -21.19
CA LEU A 170 25.51 -10.66 -21.25
C LEU A 170 26.11 -9.34 -21.76
N ASP A 171 25.35 -8.65 -22.59
CA ASP A 171 25.64 -7.32 -23.11
C ASP A 171 24.48 -6.36 -22.82
N GLU A 172 24.62 -5.10 -23.25
CA GLU A 172 23.57 -4.09 -23.05
C GLU A 172 22.24 -4.49 -23.67
N ALA A 173 22.27 -5.04 -24.89
CA ALA A 173 21.07 -5.39 -25.63
C ALA A 173 20.31 -6.54 -24.95
N SER A 174 21.00 -7.63 -24.60
CA SER A 174 20.44 -8.79 -23.92
C SER A 174 20.03 -8.49 -22.47
N TRP A 175 20.72 -7.56 -21.79
CA TRP A 175 20.32 -7.09 -20.47
C TRP A 175 19.05 -6.24 -20.52
N ASN A 176 19.04 -5.21 -21.36
CA ASN A 176 17.88 -4.32 -21.50
C ASN A 176 16.67 -5.04 -22.14
N ALA A 177 16.87 -6.19 -22.80
CA ALA A 177 15.78 -7.04 -23.27
C ALA A 177 15.05 -7.80 -22.14
N LYS A 178 15.64 -7.90 -20.93
CA LYS A 178 14.99 -8.50 -19.77
C LYS A 178 13.91 -7.58 -19.22
N ASP A 179 12.82 -8.19 -18.75
CA ASP A 179 11.82 -7.50 -17.93
C ASP A 179 12.46 -6.99 -16.61
N ILE A 180 11.80 -6.03 -15.97
CA ILE A 180 12.34 -5.36 -14.78
C ILE A 180 12.58 -6.37 -13.66
N ARG A 181 11.65 -7.32 -13.47
CA ARG A 181 11.73 -8.32 -12.40
C ARG A 181 12.93 -9.25 -12.60
N ALA A 182 13.16 -9.73 -13.81
CA ALA A 182 14.26 -10.61 -14.17
C ALA A 182 15.63 -9.94 -13.98
N ARG A 183 15.73 -8.61 -14.21
CA ARG A 183 16.94 -7.84 -13.88
C ARG A 183 17.23 -7.89 -12.37
N TYR A 184 16.23 -7.62 -11.55
CA TYR A 184 16.34 -7.70 -10.09
C TYR A 184 16.67 -9.13 -9.62
N GLU A 185 16.01 -10.15 -10.18
CA GLU A 185 16.26 -11.55 -9.80
C GLU A 185 17.68 -11.99 -10.14
N LYS A 186 18.20 -11.57 -11.31
CA LYS A 186 19.59 -11.83 -11.72
C LYS A 186 20.60 -11.13 -10.81
N LEU A 187 20.36 -9.86 -10.47
CA LEU A 187 21.20 -9.11 -9.52
C LEU A 187 21.20 -9.74 -8.14
N SER A 188 20.03 -10.10 -7.61
CA SER A 188 19.89 -10.74 -6.29
C SER A 188 20.61 -12.09 -6.23
N ALA A 189 20.54 -12.89 -7.30
CA ALA A 189 21.26 -14.16 -7.38
C ALA A 189 22.79 -13.96 -7.36
N SER A 190 23.30 -12.97 -8.12
CA SER A 190 24.72 -12.60 -8.06
C SER A 190 25.11 -12.10 -6.67
N ALA A 191 24.31 -11.19 -6.12
CA ALA A 191 24.58 -10.57 -4.84
C ALA A 191 24.63 -11.60 -3.71
N LEU A 192 23.78 -12.63 -3.73
CA LEU A 192 23.85 -13.74 -2.77
C LEU A 192 25.19 -14.48 -2.82
N LYS A 193 25.69 -14.80 -4.03
CA LYS A 193 26.97 -15.48 -4.23
C LYS A 193 28.15 -14.61 -3.79
N ASP A 194 28.14 -13.35 -4.18
CA ASP A 194 29.21 -12.39 -3.86
C ASP A 194 29.23 -12.06 -2.37
N SER A 195 28.05 -11.97 -1.74
CA SER A 195 27.93 -11.81 -0.29
C SER A 195 28.50 -13.01 0.47
N GLU A 196 28.32 -14.23 -0.05
CA GLU A 196 28.90 -15.44 0.54
C GLU A 196 30.43 -15.41 0.50
N ALA A 197 31.00 -15.07 -0.66
CA ALA A 197 32.44 -14.93 -0.82
C ALA A 197 33.02 -13.85 0.11
N LEU A 198 32.34 -12.71 0.22
CA LEU A 198 32.79 -11.60 1.07
C LEU A 198 32.70 -11.94 2.56
N LEU A 199 31.61 -12.58 2.99
CA LEU A 199 31.44 -13.06 4.36
C LEU A 199 32.51 -14.11 4.72
N ALA A 200 32.89 -14.97 3.77
CA ALA A 200 33.97 -15.95 3.94
C ALA A 200 35.36 -15.28 4.03
N ALA A 201 35.62 -14.22 3.25
CA ALA A 201 36.85 -13.44 3.35
C ALA A 201 36.98 -12.71 4.70
N GLY A 202 35.84 -12.30 5.27
CA GLY A 202 35.72 -11.76 6.62
C GLY A 202 36.33 -10.38 6.81
N LYS A 203 36.36 -9.92 8.06
CA LYS A 203 36.73 -8.54 8.45
C LYS A 203 38.14 -8.14 8.00
N LYS A 204 39.11 -9.08 8.01
CA LYS A 204 40.51 -8.82 7.65
C LYS A 204 40.67 -8.36 6.19
N ALA A 205 39.87 -8.90 5.28
CA ALA A 205 39.91 -8.51 3.87
C ALA A 205 39.43 -7.06 3.68
N LEU A 206 38.33 -6.69 4.34
CA LEU A 206 37.78 -5.32 4.32
C LEU A 206 38.67 -4.27 4.99
N LEU A 207 39.45 -4.65 6.00
CA LEU A 207 40.46 -3.77 6.59
C LEU A 207 41.62 -3.49 5.62
N LYS A 208 42.00 -4.50 4.82
CA LYS A 208 43.08 -4.36 3.82
C LYS A 208 42.63 -3.68 2.53
N ASN A 209 41.34 -3.79 2.19
CA ASN A 209 40.78 -3.22 0.98
C ASN A 209 39.50 -2.43 1.33
N PRO A 210 39.62 -1.10 1.56
CA PRO A 210 38.48 -0.29 1.96
C PRO A 210 37.40 -0.15 0.88
N ASP A 211 37.73 -0.34 -0.39
CA ASP A 211 36.77 -0.26 -1.51
C ASP A 211 35.71 -1.37 -1.43
N LEU A 212 36.00 -2.48 -0.72
CA LEU A 212 35.03 -3.54 -0.45
C LEU A 212 33.83 -3.05 0.38
N VAL A 213 33.93 -1.90 1.08
CA VAL A 213 32.79 -1.31 1.79
C VAL A 213 31.73 -0.81 0.80
N ALA A 214 32.14 -0.15 -0.28
CA ALA A 214 31.21 0.29 -1.33
C ALA A 214 30.52 -0.90 -2.00
N VAL A 215 31.26 -2.01 -2.19
CA VAL A 215 30.71 -3.27 -2.70
C VAL A 215 29.64 -3.83 -1.76
N ILE A 216 29.79 -3.74 -0.43
CA ILE A 216 28.75 -4.22 0.49
C ILE A 216 27.44 -3.46 0.31
N GLU A 217 27.49 -2.13 0.21
CA GLU A 217 26.29 -1.32 0.01
C GLU A 217 25.61 -1.65 -1.33
N GLU A 218 26.41 -1.85 -2.37
CA GLU A 218 25.92 -2.32 -3.67
C GLU A 218 25.23 -3.69 -3.59
N LEU A 219 25.83 -4.66 -2.89
CA LEU A 219 25.25 -5.98 -2.68
C LEU A 219 23.93 -5.90 -1.90
N LYS A 220 23.90 -5.09 -0.84
CA LYS A 220 22.69 -4.86 -0.04
C LYS A 220 21.52 -4.35 -0.88
N GLN A 221 21.78 -3.43 -1.81
CA GLN A 221 20.77 -2.89 -2.71
C GLN A 221 20.26 -3.90 -3.74
N ASP A 222 21.07 -4.88 -4.11
CA ASP A 222 20.72 -5.90 -5.11
C ASP A 222 20.00 -7.11 -4.52
N LEU A 223 20.17 -7.36 -3.22
CA LEU A 223 19.44 -8.41 -2.51
C LEU A 223 17.94 -8.09 -2.47
N ILE A 224 17.14 -8.82 -3.26
CA ILE A 224 15.68 -8.77 -3.13
C ILE A 224 15.29 -9.40 -1.80
N ILE A 225 15.02 -8.56 -0.80
CA ILE A 225 14.44 -8.98 0.46
C ILE A 225 12.95 -9.25 0.19
N LYS A 226 12.56 -10.52 0.29
CA LYS A 226 11.15 -10.90 0.27
C LYS A 226 10.51 -10.71 1.65
N ASP A 227 9.32 -10.15 1.69
CA ASP A 227 8.52 -9.93 2.92
C ASP A 227 7.35 -10.96 2.98
N PRO A 228 7.09 -11.61 4.13
CA PRO A 228 7.78 -11.45 5.40
C PRO A 228 9.13 -12.19 5.47
N PRO A 229 10.14 -11.58 6.10
CA PRO A 229 11.30 -12.31 6.58
C PRO A 229 10.89 -13.51 7.46
N PRO A 230 11.69 -14.59 7.51
CA PRO A 230 13.04 -14.70 6.95
C PRO A 230 13.12 -15.43 5.60
N GLY A 231 13.91 -14.89 4.68
CA GLY A 231 14.40 -15.57 3.48
C GLY A 231 15.93 -15.41 3.36
N LYS A 232 16.59 -16.23 2.52
CA LYS A 232 18.06 -16.24 2.38
C LYS A 232 18.64 -14.83 2.13
N ALA A 233 18.04 -14.04 1.23
CA ALA A 233 18.48 -12.67 0.97
C ALA A 233 18.46 -11.76 2.23
N TYR A 234 17.44 -11.88 3.07
CA TYR A 234 17.35 -11.13 4.32
C TYR A 234 18.46 -11.52 5.31
N GLU A 235 18.79 -12.82 5.41
CA GLU A 235 19.87 -13.27 6.27
C GLU A 235 21.23 -12.73 5.83
N TYR A 236 21.51 -12.73 4.53
CA TYR A 236 22.76 -12.18 4.00
C TYR A 236 22.81 -10.66 4.19
N TYR A 237 21.71 -9.95 3.94
CA TYR A 237 21.61 -8.52 4.23
C TYR A 237 21.97 -8.22 5.70
N ARG A 238 21.43 -8.99 6.67
CA ARG A 238 21.79 -8.84 8.09
C ARG A 238 23.27 -9.15 8.37
N LYS A 239 23.80 -10.22 7.78
CA LYS A 239 25.21 -10.61 7.95
C LYS A 239 26.16 -9.56 7.37
N LEU A 240 25.82 -8.95 6.23
CA LEU A 240 26.56 -7.87 5.61
C LEU A 240 26.57 -6.59 6.47
N ASN A 241 25.42 -6.18 7.00
CA ASN A 241 25.37 -5.04 7.94
C ASN A 241 26.22 -5.29 9.18
N LYS A 242 26.15 -6.51 9.73
CA LYS A 242 26.99 -6.90 10.86
C LYS A 242 28.48 -6.83 10.49
N LEU A 243 28.86 -7.30 9.30
CA LEU A 243 30.24 -7.26 8.82
C LEU A 243 30.75 -5.81 8.67
N MET A 244 29.95 -4.89 8.14
CA MET A 244 30.30 -3.47 8.03
C MET A 244 30.53 -2.85 9.41
N LEU A 245 29.56 -3.00 10.31
CA LEU A 245 29.67 -2.50 11.67
C LEU A 245 30.92 -3.05 12.36
N ASP A 246 31.15 -4.35 12.24
CA ASP A 246 32.32 -5.01 12.80
C ASP A 246 33.64 -4.45 12.24
N VAL A 247 33.68 -4.08 10.95
CA VAL A 247 34.84 -3.45 10.31
C VAL A 247 35.01 -2.01 10.80
N GLU A 248 33.94 -1.23 10.92
CA GLU A 248 33.99 0.14 11.45
C GLU A 248 34.44 0.19 12.91
N LEU A 249 33.99 -0.77 13.72
CA LEU A 249 34.47 -0.97 15.08
C LEU A 249 35.97 -1.27 15.08
N LEU A 250 36.44 -2.15 14.18
CA LEU A 250 37.87 -2.46 13.96
C LEU A 250 38.66 -1.39 13.18
N ARG A 251 38.03 -0.34 12.64
CA ARG A 251 38.66 0.88 12.05
C ARG A 251 38.72 2.13 12.94
N ALA A 252 38.09 2.09 14.10
CA ALA A 252 39.04 2.13 15.19
C ALA A 252 38.61 2.25 16.65
N GLU A 253 38.66 1.13 17.37
CA GLU A 253 39.83 0.79 18.21
C GLU A 253 41.11 1.64 17.95
N PRO A 254 41.55 2.47 18.90
CA PRO A 254 42.90 3.01 18.83
C PRO A 254 43.90 1.85 18.71
N ALA A 255 45.01 2.04 17.96
CA ALA A 255 46.11 1.09 17.96
C ALA A 255 46.62 0.95 19.40
N LEU A 256 46.15 -0.08 20.09
CA LEU A 256 46.46 -0.26 21.50
C LEU A 256 47.95 -0.59 21.63
N PRO A 257 48.67 0.05 22.58
CA PRO A 257 50.04 -0.35 22.89
C PRO A 257 50.10 -1.86 23.15
N PRO A 258 51.17 -2.56 22.72
CA PRO A 258 51.35 -3.95 23.09
C PRO A 258 51.41 -4.08 24.62
N GLY A 259 50.66 -5.02 25.19
CA GLY A 259 50.64 -5.31 26.64
C GLY A 259 49.42 -4.78 27.42
N VAL A 260 48.49 -4.08 26.78
CA VAL A 260 47.26 -3.58 27.42
C VAL A 260 46.37 -4.74 27.86
N SER A 261 45.88 -4.70 29.09
CA SER A 261 45.04 -5.78 29.65
C SER A 261 43.69 -5.89 28.94
N GLY A 262 43.03 -7.05 29.05
CA GLY A 262 41.70 -7.25 28.46
C GLY A 262 40.64 -6.28 29.00
N ALA A 263 40.80 -5.79 30.24
CA ALA A 263 39.92 -4.80 30.86
C ALA A 263 40.16 -3.39 30.28
N GLU A 264 41.41 -2.94 30.20
CA GLU A 264 41.76 -1.65 29.59
C GLU A 264 41.40 -1.59 28.10
N LYS A 265 41.54 -2.71 27.38
CA LYS A 265 41.06 -2.82 26.00
C LYS A 265 39.56 -2.55 25.90
N LYS A 266 38.78 -3.06 26.85
CA LYS A 266 37.32 -2.90 26.89
C LYS A 266 36.92 -1.46 27.25
N ASP A 267 37.62 -0.83 28.18
CA ASP A 267 37.40 0.58 28.55
C ASP A 267 37.74 1.53 27.40
N LEU A 268 38.83 1.28 26.67
CA LEU A 268 39.21 2.07 25.50
C LEU A 268 38.22 1.88 24.34
N GLN A 269 37.69 0.67 24.16
CA GLN A 269 36.59 0.41 23.21
C GLN A 269 35.30 1.15 23.60
N LEU A 270 34.91 1.11 24.88
CA LEU A 270 33.75 1.83 25.40
C LEU A 270 33.89 3.34 25.24
N LYS A 271 35.08 3.88 25.53
CA LYS A 271 35.38 5.30 25.34
C LYS A 271 35.29 5.69 23.85
N ALA A 272 35.89 4.92 22.95
CA ALA A 272 35.82 5.18 21.51
C ALA A 272 34.37 5.11 20.98
N ALA A 273 33.55 4.17 21.48
CA ALA A 273 32.13 4.10 21.14
C ALA A 273 31.34 5.32 21.65
N ASN A 274 31.63 5.77 22.88
CA ASN A 274 31.04 6.98 23.46
C ASN A 274 31.46 8.25 22.71
N ASP A 275 32.73 8.36 22.32
CA ASP A 275 33.24 9.49 21.54
C ASP A 275 32.56 9.56 20.16
N ARG A 276 32.29 8.42 19.52
CA ARG A 276 31.51 8.36 18.26
C ARG A 276 30.05 8.75 18.44
N LEU A 277 29.41 8.28 19.50
CA LEU A 277 28.06 8.70 19.85
C LEU A 277 28.00 10.23 20.05
N ASN A 278 29.00 10.80 20.71
CA ASN A 278 29.09 12.24 20.92
C ASN A 278 29.44 13.00 19.63
N ALA A 279 30.19 12.39 18.70
CA ALA A 279 30.54 12.98 17.41
C ALA A 279 29.40 12.90 16.38
N ALA A 280 28.47 11.94 16.51
CA ALA A 280 27.28 11.86 15.69
C ALA A 280 26.38 13.07 15.98
N ARG A 281 26.31 14.02 15.03
CA ARG A 281 25.55 15.26 15.20
C ARG A 281 24.06 14.98 14.98
N GLY A 282 23.26 15.21 16.04
CA GLY A 282 21.81 15.15 16.01
C GLY A 282 21.25 13.81 16.50
N ALA A 283 20.05 13.87 17.09
CA ALA A 283 19.39 12.74 17.74
C ALA A 283 19.19 11.54 16.79
N ALA A 284 18.92 11.78 15.50
CA ALA A 284 18.76 10.71 14.50
C ALA A 284 20.06 9.94 14.23
N ALA A 285 21.20 10.63 14.13
CA ALA A 285 22.49 10.00 13.90
C ALA A 285 22.96 9.21 15.13
N GLN A 286 22.74 9.77 16.33
CA GLN A 286 23.02 9.09 17.60
C GLN A 286 22.15 7.84 17.78
N LYS A 287 20.85 7.95 17.51
CA LYS A 287 19.92 6.83 17.52
C LYS A 287 20.34 5.76 16.52
N GLY A 288 20.67 6.14 15.28
CA GLY A 288 21.13 5.22 14.25
C GLY A 288 22.40 4.45 14.65
N PHE A 289 23.37 5.13 15.30
CA PHE A 289 24.57 4.49 15.82
C PHE A 289 24.27 3.51 16.96
N LEU A 290 23.44 3.89 17.94
CA LEU A 290 23.06 3.02 19.05
C LEU A 290 22.29 1.78 18.56
N ASP A 291 21.30 2.01 17.71
CA ASP A 291 20.47 1.00 17.05
C ASP A 291 21.36 -0.02 16.31
N GLN A 292 22.35 0.43 15.53
CA GLN A 292 23.27 -0.44 14.82
C GLN A 292 24.25 -1.16 15.76
N THR A 293 24.87 -0.45 16.69
CA THR A 293 25.99 -0.94 17.51
C THR A 293 25.54 -1.92 18.60
N PHE A 294 24.41 -1.67 19.24
CA PHE A 294 23.96 -2.43 20.40
C PHE A 294 22.76 -3.33 20.11
N ASP A 295 21.85 -2.91 19.22
CA ASP A 295 20.59 -3.62 18.99
C ASP A 295 20.56 -4.49 17.72
N ASN A 296 21.62 -4.45 16.89
CA ASN A 296 21.64 -5.02 15.52
C ASN A 296 20.43 -4.55 14.68
N TYR A 297 19.98 -3.32 14.90
CA TYR A 297 18.85 -2.72 14.22
C TYR A 297 19.15 -2.56 12.72
N VAL A 298 18.16 -2.90 11.90
CA VAL A 298 18.18 -2.69 10.47
C VAL A 298 17.12 -1.64 10.13
N PRO A 299 17.43 -0.58 9.37
CA PRO A 299 16.42 0.32 8.83
C PRO A 299 15.40 -0.50 8.01
N GLY A 300 14.13 -0.53 8.45
CA GLY A 300 13.11 -1.37 7.81
C GLY A 300 12.88 -2.73 8.47
N GLY A 301 13.87 -3.31 9.12
CA GLY A 301 13.78 -4.62 9.76
C GLY A 301 13.21 -4.56 11.19
N TYR A 302 12.44 -5.59 11.55
CA TYR A 302 12.04 -5.81 12.94
C TYR A 302 13.28 -6.10 13.78
N THR A 303 13.61 -5.18 14.70
CA THR A 303 14.66 -5.39 15.70
C THR A 303 14.05 -6.12 16.89
N PRO A 304 14.49 -7.35 17.19
CA PRO A 304 14.04 -8.05 18.38
C PRO A 304 14.24 -7.17 19.62
N PRO A 305 13.25 -7.00 20.49
CA PRO A 305 13.48 -6.29 21.74
C PRO A 305 14.62 -6.96 22.54
N PRO A 306 15.40 -6.21 23.35
CA PRO A 306 16.57 -6.68 24.09
C PRO A 306 16.32 -7.93 24.97
N THR A 307 15.06 -8.19 25.31
CA THR A 307 14.63 -9.38 26.07
C THR A 307 14.67 -10.68 25.26
N MET A 308 14.87 -10.65 23.94
CA MET A 308 14.85 -11.87 23.11
C MET A 308 16.08 -12.77 23.37
N LEU A 309 17.25 -12.22 23.70
CA LEU A 309 18.46 -13.01 23.98
C LEU A 309 18.33 -13.83 25.28
N GLN A 310 17.80 -13.25 26.36
CA GLN A 310 17.49 -13.97 27.60
C GLN A 310 16.36 -15.01 27.41
N ARG A 311 15.44 -14.77 26.44
CA ARG A 311 14.34 -15.70 26.10
C ARG A 311 14.77 -16.88 25.22
N ILE A 312 15.82 -16.72 24.43
CA ILE A 312 16.47 -17.82 23.69
C ILE A 312 17.23 -18.74 24.67
N LEU A 313 17.81 -18.18 25.73
CA LEU A 313 18.53 -18.93 26.76
C LEU A 313 17.59 -19.68 27.72
N HIS A 314 16.35 -19.21 27.89
CA HIS A 314 15.31 -19.88 28.67
C HIS A 314 13.96 -19.88 27.94
N PRO A 315 13.78 -20.73 26.91
CA PRO A 315 12.50 -20.83 26.23
C PRO A 315 11.48 -21.44 27.20
N ARG A 316 10.65 -20.59 27.82
CA ARG A 316 9.40 -21.09 28.40
C ARG A 316 8.65 -21.78 27.27
N LYS A 317 8.32 -23.06 27.44
CA LYS A 317 7.48 -23.81 26.49
C LYS A 317 6.11 -23.11 26.43
N TYR A 318 5.93 -22.21 25.47
CA TYR A 318 4.63 -21.61 25.21
C TYR A 318 3.77 -22.67 24.54
N LYS A 319 2.72 -23.10 25.25
CA LYS A 319 1.63 -23.81 24.61
C LYS A 319 0.92 -22.80 23.69
N PRO A 320 0.77 -23.09 22.39
CA PRO A 320 -0.07 -22.28 21.50
C PRO A 320 -1.46 -22.07 22.08
N VAL A 321 -2.11 -20.97 21.72
CA VAL A 321 -3.52 -20.72 22.09
C VAL A 321 -4.38 -21.79 21.45
N ASP A 322 -5.13 -22.55 22.26
CA ASP A 322 -6.12 -23.50 21.73
C ASP A 322 -7.43 -22.79 21.36
N ASN A 323 -8.27 -23.47 20.58
CA ASN A 323 -9.49 -22.88 20.01
C ASN A 323 -10.49 -22.44 21.09
N ASP A 324 -10.57 -23.13 22.23
CA ASP A 324 -11.44 -22.76 23.34
C ASP A 324 -10.98 -21.45 24.00
N ALA A 325 -9.69 -21.32 24.29
CA ALA A 325 -9.12 -20.08 24.79
C ALA A 325 -9.30 -18.92 23.79
N ALA A 326 -9.07 -19.17 22.49
CA ALA A 326 -9.28 -18.16 21.44
C ALA A 326 -10.73 -17.68 21.37
N ALA A 327 -11.70 -18.59 21.43
CA ALA A 327 -13.13 -18.26 21.43
C ALA A 327 -13.53 -17.43 22.67
N LYS A 328 -13.07 -17.82 23.86
CA LYS A 328 -13.32 -17.07 25.10
C LYS A 328 -12.70 -15.67 25.08
N ILE A 329 -11.49 -15.53 24.55
CA ILE A 329 -10.84 -14.22 24.38
C ILE A 329 -11.62 -13.38 23.37
N SER A 330 -12.05 -13.98 22.24
CA SER A 330 -12.86 -13.30 21.22
C SER A 330 -14.14 -12.71 21.80
N ALA A 331 -14.90 -13.50 22.55
CA ALA A 331 -16.15 -13.06 23.18
C ALA A 331 -15.97 -11.92 24.19
N LYS A 332 -14.83 -11.89 24.91
CA LYS A 332 -14.49 -10.78 25.82
C LYS A 332 -14.04 -9.53 25.05
N MET A 333 -13.32 -9.70 23.94
CA MET A 333 -12.84 -8.59 23.13
C MET A 333 -13.99 -7.87 22.41
N PHE A 334 -14.91 -8.64 21.85
CA PHE A 334 -15.95 -8.15 20.97
C PHE A 334 -17.26 -8.91 21.17
N SER A 335 -18.34 -8.17 21.38
CA SER A 335 -19.72 -8.69 21.35
C SER A 335 -20.69 -7.59 20.95
N TYR A 336 -21.89 -7.95 20.52
CA TYR A 336 -22.99 -7.02 20.38
C TYR A 336 -23.89 -7.08 21.62
N GLY A 337 -24.23 -5.92 22.17
CA GLY A 337 -25.26 -5.81 23.18
C GLY A 337 -26.67 -5.99 22.62
N GLU A 338 -27.65 -6.10 23.50
CA GLU A 338 -29.08 -6.13 23.13
C GLU A 338 -29.52 -4.88 22.36
N ASP A 339 -28.85 -3.75 22.60
CA ASP A 339 -29.03 -2.48 21.88
C ASP A 339 -28.38 -2.45 20.49
N GLY A 340 -27.81 -3.58 20.04
CA GLY A 340 -27.15 -3.70 18.75
C GLY A 340 -25.79 -2.99 18.67
N LYS A 341 -25.27 -2.47 19.79
CA LYS A 341 -23.98 -1.77 19.85
C LYS A 341 -22.84 -2.70 20.22
N LEU A 342 -21.65 -2.41 19.69
CA LEU A 342 -20.38 -3.02 20.07
C LEU A 342 -20.14 -2.88 21.57
N LYS A 343 -19.74 -3.99 22.20
CA LYS A 343 -19.29 -4.08 23.59
C LYS A 343 -18.03 -4.94 23.65
N GLY A 344 -17.39 -4.94 24.82
CA GLY A 344 -16.16 -5.68 25.08
C GLY A 344 -14.94 -4.79 25.24
N HIS A 345 -13.78 -5.40 25.46
CA HIS A 345 -12.53 -4.67 25.67
C HIS A 345 -12.10 -3.86 24.45
N LEU A 346 -12.32 -4.38 23.25
CA LEU A 346 -11.90 -3.73 22.01
C LEU A 346 -12.75 -2.48 21.74
N ALA A 347 -14.06 -2.55 21.99
CA ALA A 347 -14.96 -1.39 21.88
C ALA A 347 -14.53 -0.23 22.79
N ARG A 348 -14.18 -0.55 24.05
CA ARG A 348 -13.69 0.44 25.01
C ARG A 348 -12.34 1.01 24.59
N GLU A 349 -11.42 0.13 24.17
CA GLU A 349 -10.08 0.52 23.75
C GLU A 349 -10.10 1.48 22.57
N ILE A 350 -10.90 1.23 21.53
CA ILE A 350 -10.90 2.09 20.35
C ILE A 350 -11.60 3.43 20.58
N SER A 351 -12.51 3.52 21.55
CA SER A 351 -13.26 4.74 21.84
C SER A 351 -12.39 5.95 22.21
N GLY A 352 -12.93 7.14 21.96
CA GLY A 352 -12.30 8.41 22.32
C GLY A 352 -11.12 8.76 21.41
N THR A 353 -11.18 8.34 20.15
CA THR A 353 -10.26 8.75 19.08
C THR A 353 -11.05 8.97 17.80
N LYS A 354 -10.62 9.87 16.92
CA LYS A 354 -11.35 10.15 15.67
C LYS A 354 -11.55 8.86 14.85
N ALA A 355 -10.48 8.10 14.64
CA ALA A 355 -10.49 6.84 13.90
C ALA A 355 -11.31 5.73 14.58
N GLY A 356 -11.19 5.59 15.90
CA GLY A 356 -11.89 4.57 16.66
C GLY A 356 -13.38 4.88 16.84
N ASP A 357 -13.75 6.15 16.99
CA ASP A 357 -15.14 6.59 17.06
C ASP A 357 -15.83 6.44 15.70
N GLU A 358 -15.14 6.72 14.59
CA GLU A 358 -15.62 6.41 13.24
C GLU A 358 -15.86 4.89 13.06
N THR A 359 -14.96 4.06 13.57
CA THR A 359 -15.10 2.59 13.55
C THR A 359 -16.30 2.12 14.38
N LEU A 360 -16.48 2.67 15.58
CA LEU A 360 -17.63 2.37 16.44
C LEU A 360 -18.94 2.80 15.77
N ALA A 361 -18.98 4.00 15.17
CA ALA A 361 -20.16 4.50 14.47
C ALA A 361 -20.56 3.57 13.32
N PHE A 362 -19.59 3.09 12.53
CA PHE A 362 -19.86 2.15 11.44
C PHE A 362 -20.54 0.86 11.91
N TYR A 363 -20.05 0.25 13.00
CA TYR A 363 -20.60 -1.00 13.53
C TYR A 363 -21.86 -0.82 14.39
N ASN A 364 -22.10 0.38 14.94
CA ASN A 364 -23.24 0.67 15.82
C ASN A 364 -24.46 1.24 15.10
N THR A 365 -24.32 1.71 13.85
CA THR A 365 -25.43 2.25 13.06
C THR A 365 -26.09 1.15 12.25
N PRO A 366 -27.28 0.63 12.61
CA PRO A 366 -27.87 -0.50 11.91
C PRO A 366 -28.11 -0.20 10.43
N ARG A 367 -27.67 -1.10 9.55
CA ARG A 367 -28.03 -1.03 8.12
C ARG A 367 -29.15 -2.02 7.81
N ALA A 368 -30.02 -1.64 6.88
CA ALA A 368 -31.10 -2.52 6.39
C ALA A 368 -30.57 -3.81 5.77
N ASP A 369 -29.38 -3.77 5.15
CA ASP A 369 -28.71 -4.93 4.54
C ASP A 369 -27.89 -5.77 5.55
N GLY A 370 -27.79 -5.34 6.82
CA GLY A 370 -27.02 -6.02 7.85
C GLY A 370 -25.50 -6.09 7.62
N ARG A 371 -24.98 -5.48 6.54
CA ARG A 371 -23.59 -5.67 6.12
C ARG A 371 -22.57 -4.99 7.03
N ASN A 372 -23.01 -4.16 7.97
CA ASN A 372 -22.15 -3.61 9.01
C ASN A 372 -22.18 -4.43 10.30
N LYS A 373 -22.77 -5.63 10.34
CA LYS A 373 -22.62 -6.55 11.48
C LYS A 373 -21.35 -7.36 11.30
N LEU A 374 -20.45 -7.29 12.29
CA LEU A 374 -19.18 -7.97 12.25
C LEU A 374 -19.18 -9.25 13.06
N ASP A 375 -18.75 -10.33 12.43
CA ASP A 375 -18.27 -11.49 13.17
C ASP A 375 -16.76 -11.33 13.44
N PHE A 376 -16.40 -11.05 14.70
CA PHE A 376 -15.00 -10.93 15.14
C PHE A 376 -14.57 -12.18 15.90
N ALA A 377 -13.43 -12.76 15.50
CA ALA A 377 -12.81 -13.84 16.26
C ALA A 377 -11.30 -13.88 16.11
N PHE A 378 -10.64 -14.56 17.04
CA PHE A 378 -9.27 -15.03 16.88
C PHE A 378 -9.25 -16.43 16.28
N GLU A 379 -8.51 -16.59 15.19
CA GLU A 379 -8.37 -17.90 14.53
C GLU A 379 -6.91 -18.15 14.15
N ARG A 380 -6.52 -19.41 14.12
CA ARG A 380 -5.17 -19.77 13.71
C ARG A 380 -5.05 -19.68 12.19
N ASN A 381 -4.16 -18.83 11.71
CA ASN A 381 -3.91 -18.66 10.27
C ASN A 381 -2.48 -19.06 9.88
N LYS A 382 -2.20 -19.13 8.58
CA LYS A 382 -0.86 -19.38 8.04
C LYS A 382 0.15 -18.39 8.65
N PRO A 383 1.39 -18.85 8.93
CA PRO A 383 2.46 -17.96 9.39
C PRO A 383 2.63 -16.76 8.44
N GLY A 384 2.74 -15.55 9.00
CA GLY A 384 2.91 -14.30 8.24
C GLY A 384 1.61 -13.49 8.05
N ASN A 385 0.43 -14.08 8.26
CA ASN A 385 -0.82 -13.33 8.27
C ASN A 385 -1.10 -12.77 9.67
N PHE A 386 -1.16 -11.45 9.83
CA PHE A 386 -1.53 -10.80 11.10
C PHE A 386 -3.03 -10.92 11.39
N GLY A 387 -3.83 -10.86 10.34
CA GLY A 387 -5.25 -11.12 10.33
C GLY A 387 -5.71 -11.49 8.93
N THR A 388 -6.95 -11.91 8.82
CA THR A 388 -7.68 -11.98 7.57
C THR A 388 -9.04 -11.36 7.79
N CYS A 389 -9.32 -10.28 7.08
CA CYS A 389 -10.68 -9.89 6.82
C CYS A 389 -11.15 -10.53 5.51
N TYR A 390 -12.24 -11.28 5.59
CA TYR A 390 -12.98 -11.66 4.40
C TYR A 390 -14.38 -11.08 4.51
N TYR A 391 -14.70 -10.36 3.46
CA TYR A 391 -15.94 -9.63 3.32
C TYR A 391 -16.96 -10.50 2.58
N ARG A 392 -17.07 -11.77 3.01
CA ARG A 392 -18.16 -12.65 2.55
C ARG A 392 -19.47 -12.21 3.23
N ASP A 393 -20.57 -12.84 2.87
CA ASP A 393 -21.83 -12.68 3.59
C ASP A 393 -22.00 -13.89 4.52
N PRO A 394 -21.90 -13.74 5.86
CA PRO A 394 -21.70 -12.50 6.62
C PRO A 394 -20.21 -12.05 6.67
N PRO A 395 -19.96 -10.74 6.86
CA PRO A 395 -18.60 -10.22 6.88
C PRO A 395 -17.92 -10.52 8.21
N TYR A 396 -16.62 -10.80 8.16
CA TYR A 396 -15.87 -11.18 9.34
C TYR A 396 -14.45 -10.63 9.37
N ILE A 397 -13.96 -10.39 10.59
CA ILE A 397 -12.55 -10.09 10.88
C ILE A 397 -12.01 -11.24 11.73
N ARG A 398 -11.00 -11.95 11.20
CA ARG A 398 -10.25 -12.97 11.94
C ARG A 398 -8.85 -12.48 12.23
N VAL A 399 -8.57 -12.18 13.49
CA VAL A 399 -7.21 -11.83 13.92
C VAL A 399 -6.44 -13.12 14.19
N ASN A 400 -5.18 -13.21 13.74
CA ASN A 400 -4.41 -14.44 13.94
C ASN A 400 -4.15 -14.64 15.45
N THR A 401 -4.40 -15.85 15.97
CA THR A 401 -4.08 -16.20 17.37
C THR A 401 -2.61 -15.96 17.74
N ARG A 402 -1.71 -15.92 16.74
CA ARG A 402 -0.32 -15.50 16.92
C ARG A 402 -0.18 -14.11 17.58
N MET A 403 -1.11 -13.19 17.37
CA MET A 403 -1.08 -11.88 18.05
C MET A 403 -1.28 -12.01 19.57
N ILE A 404 -2.16 -12.94 20.01
CA ILE A 404 -2.32 -13.27 21.44
C ILE A 404 -1.03 -13.88 21.97
N GLU A 405 -0.45 -14.84 21.24
CA GLU A 405 0.79 -15.52 21.62
C GLU A 405 1.97 -14.54 21.70
N ASP A 406 2.07 -13.60 20.77
CA ASP A 406 3.13 -12.59 20.71
C ASP A 406 2.97 -11.59 21.87
N TYR A 407 1.75 -11.10 22.15
CA TYR A 407 1.46 -10.27 23.32
C TYR A 407 1.83 -10.98 24.63
N ALA A 408 1.33 -12.21 24.80
CA ALA A 408 1.60 -13.04 25.96
C ALA A 408 3.11 -13.21 26.16
N ARG A 409 3.83 -13.56 25.09
CA ARG A 409 5.29 -13.74 25.09
C ARG A 409 6.01 -12.46 25.48
N GLN A 410 5.56 -11.30 24.97
CA GLN A 410 6.14 -10.00 25.33
C GLN A 410 6.03 -9.72 26.84
N ARG A 411 5.00 -10.24 27.52
CA ARG A 411 4.77 -10.08 28.96
C ARG A 411 5.22 -11.25 29.82
N GLY A 412 5.67 -12.34 29.22
CA GLY A 412 6.10 -13.53 29.95
C GLY A 412 4.96 -14.26 30.68
N VAL A 413 3.72 -14.13 30.21
CA VAL A 413 2.51 -14.73 30.82
C VAL A 413 1.92 -15.79 29.90
N ALA A 414 1.40 -16.91 30.40
CA ALA A 414 0.79 -17.89 29.50
C ALA A 414 -0.49 -17.29 28.86
N PRO A 415 -0.89 -17.69 27.64
CA PRO A 415 -2.09 -17.12 27.02
C PRO A 415 -3.36 -17.38 27.85
N ALA A 416 -3.40 -18.50 28.59
CA ALA A 416 -4.49 -18.81 29.51
C ALA A 416 -4.59 -17.86 30.71
N ASP A 417 -3.51 -17.15 31.05
CA ASP A 417 -3.50 -16.16 32.13
C ASP A 417 -4.22 -14.87 31.72
N ILE A 418 -4.26 -14.56 30.41
CA ILE A 418 -4.99 -13.39 29.88
C ILE A 418 -6.48 -13.47 30.21
N LEU A 419 -7.07 -14.66 30.19
CA LEU A 419 -8.49 -14.86 30.53
C LEU A 419 -8.79 -14.62 32.02
N LYS A 420 -7.78 -14.75 32.88
CA LYS A 420 -7.88 -14.68 34.33
C LYS A 420 -7.56 -13.29 34.89
N ASP A 421 -6.89 -12.44 34.11
CA ASP A 421 -6.46 -11.11 34.52
C ASP A 421 -7.02 -10.03 33.58
N GLU A 422 -7.91 -9.20 34.13
CA GLU A 422 -8.56 -8.10 33.42
C GLU A 422 -7.56 -7.08 32.85
N LYS A 423 -6.43 -6.85 33.53
CA LYS A 423 -5.37 -5.93 33.04
C LYS A 423 -4.63 -6.53 31.86
N LEU A 424 -4.38 -7.84 31.86
CA LEU A 424 -3.81 -8.53 30.69
C LEU A 424 -4.78 -8.53 29.51
N MET A 425 -6.08 -8.70 29.76
CA MET A 425 -7.10 -8.61 28.72
C MET A 425 -7.19 -7.19 28.14
N GLN A 426 -7.16 -6.15 28.98
CA GLN A 426 -7.11 -4.76 28.52
C GLN A 426 -5.84 -4.46 27.74
N GLY A 427 -4.67 -4.91 28.22
CA GLY A 427 -3.42 -4.71 27.51
C GLY A 427 -3.37 -5.46 26.17
N LEU A 428 -3.99 -6.64 26.07
CA LEU A 428 -4.17 -7.33 24.79
C LEU A 428 -5.07 -6.51 23.85
N ALA A 429 -6.12 -5.86 24.37
CA ALA A 429 -6.99 -5.01 23.56
C ALA A 429 -6.21 -3.83 22.98
N SER A 430 -5.40 -3.12 23.77
CA SER A 430 -4.53 -2.04 23.28
C SER A 430 -3.49 -2.54 22.27
N TYR A 431 -3.01 -3.78 22.42
CA TYR A 431 -2.07 -4.39 21.49
C TYR A 431 -2.68 -4.68 20.10
N ILE A 432 -3.93 -5.14 20.06
CA ILE A 432 -4.63 -5.53 18.81
C ILE A 432 -5.43 -4.39 18.18
N ALA A 433 -5.82 -3.36 18.95
CA ALA A 433 -6.72 -2.30 18.51
C ALA A 433 -6.29 -1.61 17.20
N PRO A 434 -5.01 -1.27 16.98
CA PRO A 434 -4.58 -0.69 15.71
C PRO A 434 -4.87 -1.61 14.50
N THR A 435 -4.65 -2.91 14.65
CA THR A 435 -4.94 -3.90 13.60
C THR A 435 -6.44 -4.02 13.38
N PHE A 436 -7.25 -4.02 14.43
CA PHE A 436 -8.71 -4.04 14.30
C PHE A 436 -9.24 -2.81 13.56
N VAL A 437 -8.77 -1.62 13.92
CA VAL A 437 -9.15 -0.35 13.26
C VAL A 437 -8.76 -0.36 11.79
N HIS A 438 -7.57 -0.85 11.45
CA HIS A 438 -7.13 -1.04 10.07
C HIS A 438 -8.06 -1.98 9.27
N GLU A 439 -8.35 -3.17 9.79
CA GLU A 439 -9.24 -4.13 9.11
C GLU A 439 -10.70 -3.62 9.03
N ALA A 440 -11.14 -2.85 10.04
CA ALA A 440 -12.45 -2.21 10.02
C ALA A 440 -12.57 -1.14 8.94
N ALA A 441 -11.50 -0.37 8.68
CA ALA A 441 -11.47 0.58 7.58
C ALA A 441 -11.67 -0.12 6.23
N HIS A 442 -11.04 -1.28 6.03
CA HIS A 442 -11.28 -2.06 4.82
C HIS A 442 -12.72 -2.59 4.70
N HIS A 443 -13.30 -3.04 5.81
CA HIS A 443 -14.69 -3.50 5.81
C HIS A 443 -15.64 -2.35 5.45
N LYS A 444 -15.42 -1.16 6.01
CA LYS A 444 -16.18 0.04 5.67
C LYS A 444 -16.06 0.38 4.18
N GLN A 445 -14.83 0.44 3.65
CA GLN A 445 -14.58 0.67 2.22
C GLN A 445 -15.37 -0.29 1.34
N GLU A 446 -15.37 -1.58 1.68
CA GLU A 446 -16.10 -2.57 0.91
C GLU A 446 -17.61 -2.39 0.98
N VAL A 447 -18.18 -2.16 2.18
CA VAL A 447 -19.63 -1.93 2.31
C VAL A 447 -20.08 -0.72 1.47
N GLU A 448 -19.29 0.34 1.46
CA GLU A 448 -19.54 1.54 0.66
C GLU A 448 -19.46 1.23 -0.85
N GLU A 449 -18.40 0.58 -1.32
CA GLU A 449 -18.25 0.17 -2.73
C GLU A 449 -19.37 -0.79 -3.19
N ARG A 450 -19.74 -1.78 -2.37
CA ARG A 450 -20.84 -2.71 -2.64
C ARG A 450 -22.18 -2.00 -2.82
N THR A 451 -22.39 -0.92 -2.07
CA THR A 451 -23.64 -0.16 -2.08
C THR A 451 -23.74 0.69 -3.34
N LEU A 452 -22.62 1.30 -3.75
CA LEU A 452 -22.60 2.25 -4.85
C LEU A 452 -22.41 1.59 -6.22
N HIS A 453 -21.59 0.53 -6.30
CA HIS A 453 -21.18 -0.07 -7.57
C HIS A 453 -21.13 -1.61 -7.53
N PRO A 454 -22.27 -2.30 -7.32
CA PRO A 454 -22.31 -3.76 -7.15
C PRO A 454 -21.75 -4.53 -8.35
N ARG A 455 -21.76 -3.95 -9.55
CA ARG A 455 -21.23 -4.56 -10.79
C ARG A 455 -19.71 -4.52 -10.91
N PHE A 456 -19.04 -3.60 -10.21
CA PHE A 456 -17.57 -3.42 -10.26
C PHE A 456 -16.89 -3.85 -8.96
N ASN A 457 -17.66 -4.42 -8.05
CA ASN A 457 -17.19 -4.92 -6.78
C ASN A 457 -17.11 -6.46 -6.82
N ASP A 458 -16.01 -6.98 -7.37
CA ASP A 458 -15.72 -8.42 -7.35
C ASP A 458 -14.96 -8.85 -6.08
N GLY A 459 -14.76 -7.93 -5.13
CA GLY A 459 -14.00 -8.14 -3.89
C GLY A 459 -12.50 -8.40 -4.10
N LYS A 460 -12.00 -8.34 -5.34
CA LYS A 460 -10.60 -8.60 -5.71
C LYS A 460 -9.83 -7.33 -6.06
N HIS A 461 -10.52 -6.23 -6.31
CA HIS A 461 -9.92 -4.93 -6.55
C HIS A 461 -9.62 -4.18 -5.26
N ARG A 462 -8.76 -4.75 -4.40
CA ARG A 462 -8.06 -3.89 -3.46
C ARG A 462 -7.22 -2.91 -4.30
N THR A 463 -7.10 -1.68 -3.84
CA THR A 463 -6.22 -0.67 -4.46
C THR A 463 -5.19 -0.31 -3.42
N ILE A 464 -4.02 0.16 -3.86
CA ILE A 464 -3.06 0.57 -2.85
C ILE A 464 -3.56 1.78 -2.04
N GLU A 465 -4.34 2.66 -2.66
CA GLU A 465 -4.95 3.78 -1.94
C GLU A 465 -5.92 3.33 -0.85
N ARG A 466 -6.64 2.22 -1.05
CA ARG A 466 -7.46 1.61 0.01
C ARG A 466 -6.62 1.08 1.17
N GLU A 467 -5.50 0.43 0.87
CA GLU A 467 -4.55 -0.01 1.90
C GLU A 467 -3.92 1.18 2.62
N VAL A 468 -3.58 2.24 1.90
CA VAL A 468 -3.05 3.49 2.47
C VAL A 468 -4.07 4.19 3.36
N GLU A 469 -5.33 4.29 2.95
CA GLU A 469 -6.41 4.78 3.81
C GLU A 469 -6.50 3.93 5.08
N ALA A 470 -6.55 2.59 4.95
CA ALA A 470 -6.67 1.71 6.11
C ALA A 470 -5.45 1.78 7.05
N PHE A 471 -4.23 1.85 6.52
CA PHE A 471 -3.02 2.08 7.31
C PHE A 471 -3.01 3.47 7.93
N GLY A 472 -3.45 4.50 7.21
CA GLY A 472 -3.58 5.86 7.71
C GLY A 472 -4.56 5.96 8.87
N VAL A 473 -5.73 5.31 8.78
CA VAL A 473 -6.72 5.26 9.86
C VAL A 473 -6.16 4.54 11.09
N GLY A 474 -5.48 3.40 10.91
CA GLY A 474 -4.81 2.69 12.01
C GLY A 474 -3.63 3.46 12.63
N ALA A 475 -2.87 4.19 11.81
CA ALA A 475 -1.76 5.04 12.26
C ALA A 475 -2.27 6.26 13.03
N ALA A 476 -3.30 6.94 12.52
CA ALA A 476 -3.95 8.07 13.19
C ALA A 476 -4.55 7.66 14.55
N PHE A 477 -5.24 6.51 14.60
CA PHE A 477 -5.71 5.91 15.85
C PHE A 477 -4.57 5.76 16.87
N THR A 478 -3.48 5.13 16.44
CA THR A 478 -2.35 4.82 17.30
C THR A 478 -1.64 6.10 17.75
N ALA A 479 -1.46 7.07 16.86
CA ALA A 479 -0.88 8.37 17.15
C ALA A 479 -1.69 9.13 18.21
N GLU A 480 -3.02 9.20 18.07
CA GLU A 480 -3.88 9.87 19.03
C GLU A 480 -3.84 9.19 20.42
N LYS A 481 -3.79 7.86 20.46
CA LYS A 481 -3.62 7.13 21.73
C LYS A 481 -2.23 7.32 22.33
N MET A 482 -1.18 7.40 21.51
CA MET A 482 0.17 7.72 21.97
C MET A 482 0.27 9.13 22.53
N GLN A 483 -0.42 10.11 21.95
CA GLN A 483 -0.49 11.47 22.48
C GLN A 483 -1.18 11.49 23.85
N LYS A 484 -2.33 10.80 23.99
CA LYS A 484 -3.10 10.75 25.26
C LYS A 484 -2.45 9.89 26.35
N GLY A 485 -1.84 8.77 25.97
CA GLY A 485 -1.29 7.76 26.89
C GLY A 485 0.23 7.76 27.03
N GLY A 486 0.92 8.62 26.28
CA GLY A 486 2.38 8.72 26.23
C GLY A 486 3.09 7.43 25.84
N GLN A 487 4.35 7.30 26.27
CA GLN A 487 5.17 6.11 26.04
C GLN A 487 4.57 4.82 26.60
N ALA A 488 3.69 4.91 27.60
CA ALA A 488 3.05 3.74 28.18
C ALA A 488 2.13 3.05 27.15
N TYR A 489 1.42 3.84 26.33
CA TYR A 489 0.61 3.29 25.23
C TYR A 489 1.49 2.63 24.17
N ALA A 490 2.52 3.33 23.71
CA ALA A 490 3.45 2.80 22.71
C ALA A 490 4.09 1.45 23.12
N LYS A 491 4.43 1.28 24.42
CA LYS A 491 4.95 0.02 24.98
C LYS A 491 3.92 -1.12 25.04
N ASN A 492 2.63 -0.79 25.02
CA ASN A 492 1.52 -1.75 25.01
C ASN A 492 1.01 -2.06 23.60
N SER A 493 1.32 -1.23 22.60
CA SER A 493 0.89 -1.41 21.21
C SER A 493 1.79 -2.35 20.42
N HIS A 494 1.27 -2.87 19.31
CA HIS A 494 2.06 -3.65 18.36
C HIS A 494 3.15 -2.78 17.71
N PRO A 495 4.44 -3.22 17.64
CA PRO A 495 5.54 -2.39 17.13
C PRO A 495 5.36 -1.84 15.71
N HIS A 496 4.71 -2.61 14.81
CA HIS A 496 4.41 -2.10 13.47
C HIS A 496 3.44 -0.92 13.50
N ALA A 497 2.46 -0.92 14.41
CA ALA A 497 1.48 0.16 14.52
C ALA A 497 2.12 1.44 15.08
N VAL A 498 2.99 1.31 16.09
CA VAL A 498 3.77 2.44 16.63
C VAL A 498 4.61 3.07 15.53
N ARG A 499 5.33 2.26 14.75
CA ARG A 499 6.15 2.76 13.65
C ARG A 499 5.34 3.42 12.54
N ASP A 500 4.16 2.88 12.22
CA ASP A 500 3.27 3.50 11.24
C ASP A 500 2.72 4.84 11.77
N ALA A 501 2.42 4.95 13.07
CA ALA A 501 2.03 6.19 13.72
C ALA A 501 3.15 7.24 13.71
N GLU A 502 4.39 6.85 13.97
CA GLU A 502 5.56 7.73 13.90
C GLU A 502 5.75 8.30 12.48
N ILE A 503 5.73 7.44 11.45
CA ILE A 503 5.84 7.89 10.05
C ILE A 503 4.68 8.81 9.68
N TYR A 504 3.48 8.47 10.11
CA TYR A 504 2.30 9.29 9.86
C TYR A 504 2.44 10.68 10.49
N LEU A 505 2.87 10.79 11.74
CA LEU A 505 3.10 12.07 12.40
C LEU A 505 4.23 12.86 11.74
N GLU A 506 5.34 12.21 11.40
CA GLU A 506 6.52 12.87 10.82
C GLU A 506 6.27 13.34 9.38
N ASP A 507 5.82 12.44 8.51
CA ASP A 507 5.84 12.63 7.05
C ASP A 507 4.45 12.52 6.39
N GLY A 508 3.40 12.20 7.15
CA GLY A 508 2.03 12.12 6.65
C GLY A 508 1.71 10.84 5.87
N VAL A 509 0.53 10.83 5.24
CA VAL A 509 -0.02 9.66 4.55
C VAL A 509 0.81 9.29 3.30
N GLU A 510 1.47 10.25 2.67
CA GLU A 510 2.33 10.00 1.51
C GLU A 510 3.53 9.09 1.85
N ALA A 511 4.13 9.25 3.03
CA ALA A 511 5.21 8.37 3.47
C ALA A 511 4.70 6.97 3.83
N LEU A 512 3.49 6.87 4.39
CA LEU A 512 2.82 5.58 4.53
C LEU A 512 2.62 4.92 3.16
N ARG A 513 2.10 5.65 2.17
CA ARG A 513 1.95 5.17 0.78
C ARG A 513 3.25 4.64 0.22
N ALA A 514 4.31 5.46 0.22
CA ALA A 514 5.62 5.07 -0.29
C ALA A 514 6.12 3.78 0.38
N ARG A 515 6.01 3.66 1.71
CA ARG A 515 6.42 2.47 2.47
C ARG A 515 5.54 1.26 2.17
N LYS A 516 4.21 1.40 2.08
CA LYS A 516 3.31 0.25 1.90
C LYS A 516 3.40 -0.37 0.51
N HIS A 517 3.68 0.44 -0.51
CA HIS A 517 4.02 -0.04 -1.86
C HIS A 517 5.24 -0.97 -1.91
N THR A 518 6.10 -0.94 -0.89
CA THR A 518 7.33 -1.75 -0.82
C THR A 518 7.11 -3.14 -0.24
N TYR A 519 6.00 -3.38 0.46
CA TYR A 519 5.73 -4.68 1.08
C TYR A 519 5.33 -5.70 0.02
N ASP A 520 6.00 -6.86 -0.02
CA ASP A 520 5.77 -7.91 -1.03
C ASP A 520 4.31 -8.34 -1.16
N GLY A 521 3.56 -8.36 -0.04
CA GLY A 521 2.13 -8.66 -0.03
C GLY A 521 1.30 -7.71 -0.91
N TYR A 522 1.78 -6.48 -1.12
CA TYR A 522 1.19 -5.42 -1.93
C TYR A 522 2.00 -5.11 -3.21
N ARG A 523 3.15 -5.74 -3.43
CA ARG A 523 3.90 -5.57 -4.69
C ARG A 523 3.17 -6.21 -5.88
N VAL A 524 2.44 -7.30 -5.62
CA VAL A 524 1.67 -8.08 -6.61
C VAL A 524 0.17 -7.83 -6.54
N LYS A 525 -0.30 -7.21 -5.46
CA LYS A 525 -1.68 -6.80 -5.29
C LYS A 525 -1.72 -5.30 -5.56
N ASP A 526 -2.52 -4.93 -6.55
CA ASP A 526 -3.16 -3.63 -6.62
C ASP A 526 -2.43 -2.50 -7.39
N HIS A 527 -3.25 -1.77 -8.13
CA HIS A 527 -2.91 -0.60 -8.94
C HIS A 527 -3.07 0.67 -8.10
N THR A 528 -2.49 1.80 -8.53
CA THR A 528 -2.93 3.10 -8.01
C THR A 528 -4.41 3.30 -8.33
N ASP A 529 -5.10 4.20 -7.63
CA ASP A 529 -6.51 4.43 -7.93
C ASP A 529 -6.72 4.94 -9.35
N GLU A 530 -5.76 5.66 -9.93
CA GLU A 530 -5.82 6.05 -11.34
C GLU A 530 -5.72 4.84 -12.26
N THR A 531 -4.77 3.92 -12.05
CA THR A 531 -4.66 2.72 -12.89
C THR A 531 -5.85 1.78 -12.67
N ALA A 532 -6.37 1.68 -11.46
CA ALA A 532 -7.60 0.93 -11.17
C ALA A 532 -8.82 1.56 -11.85
N SER A 533 -8.92 2.89 -11.82
CA SER A 533 -9.97 3.66 -12.52
C SER A 533 -9.86 3.50 -14.03
N ALA A 534 -8.65 3.56 -14.60
CA ALA A 534 -8.41 3.30 -16.02
C ALA A 534 -8.90 1.90 -16.43
N ARG A 535 -8.73 0.88 -15.58
CA ARG A 535 -9.25 -0.48 -15.86
C ARG A 535 -10.77 -0.58 -15.77
N ILE A 536 -11.38 0.08 -14.79
CA ILE A 536 -12.85 0.17 -14.70
C ILE A 536 -13.40 0.83 -15.96
N LEU A 537 -12.82 1.97 -16.35
CA LEU A 537 -13.21 2.71 -17.55
C LEU A 537 -12.99 1.91 -18.83
N ALA A 538 -11.89 1.16 -18.94
CA ALA A 538 -11.63 0.33 -20.11
C ALA A 538 -12.60 -0.85 -20.23
N SER A 539 -12.98 -1.44 -19.08
CA SER A 539 -14.03 -2.45 -19.04
C SER A 539 -15.34 -1.86 -19.56
N GLY A 540 -15.74 -0.67 -19.08
CA GLY A 540 -16.89 0.09 -19.58
C GLY A 540 -16.81 0.44 -21.06
N SER A 541 -15.64 0.87 -21.53
CA SER A 541 -15.38 1.29 -22.92
C SER A 541 -15.52 0.12 -23.92
N ALA A 542 -15.27 -1.12 -23.49
CA ALA A 542 -15.55 -2.29 -24.32
C ALA A 542 -17.06 -2.41 -24.61
N GLY A 543 -17.90 -2.19 -23.60
CA GLY A 543 -19.36 -2.10 -23.78
C GLY A 543 -19.77 -0.87 -24.60
N ALA A 544 -19.11 0.27 -24.43
CA ALA A 544 -19.39 1.50 -25.18
C ALA A 544 -19.21 1.33 -26.70
N ARG A 545 -18.21 0.57 -27.15
CA ARG A 545 -18.00 0.29 -28.58
C ARG A 545 -19.16 -0.51 -29.19
N GLU A 546 -19.64 -1.52 -28.48
CA GLU A 546 -20.83 -2.28 -28.88
C GLU A 546 -22.08 -1.40 -28.84
N ALA A 547 -22.20 -0.53 -27.82
CA ALA A 547 -23.28 0.46 -27.74
C ALA A 547 -23.26 1.43 -28.93
N ALA A 548 -22.08 1.89 -29.37
CA ALA A 548 -21.93 2.80 -30.50
C ALA A 548 -22.42 2.16 -31.81
N ALA A 549 -22.03 0.90 -32.08
CA ALA A 549 -22.53 0.15 -33.24
C ALA A 549 -24.06 0.00 -33.22
N LEU A 550 -24.64 -0.28 -32.05
CA LEU A 550 -26.09 -0.38 -31.88
C LEU A 550 -26.80 0.97 -31.96
N LYS A 551 -26.18 2.06 -31.50
CA LYS A 551 -26.69 3.44 -31.67
C LYS A 551 -26.69 3.88 -33.12
N ALA A 552 -25.62 3.58 -33.87
CA ALA A 552 -25.55 3.87 -35.30
C ALA A 552 -26.69 3.15 -36.03
N LYS A 553 -26.87 1.85 -35.76
CA LYS A 553 -28.00 1.06 -36.27
C LYS A 553 -29.36 1.69 -35.91
N TYR A 554 -29.54 2.10 -34.65
CA TYR A 554 -30.78 2.77 -34.20
C TYR A 554 -31.04 4.09 -34.93
N LYS A 555 -29.98 4.89 -35.16
CA LYS A 555 -30.07 6.19 -35.82
C LYS A 555 -30.39 6.06 -37.30
N ASP A 556 -29.78 5.08 -37.97
CA ASP A 556 -29.96 4.85 -39.40
C ASP A 556 -31.35 4.29 -39.70
N ASP A 557 -31.81 3.31 -38.93
CA ASP A 557 -33.15 2.74 -39.01
C ASP A 557 -33.60 2.21 -37.64
N PRO A 558 -34.42 2.97 -36.89
CA PRO A 558 -34.91 2.56 -35.58
C PRO A 558 -35.66 1.23 -35.59
N ASP A 559 -36.30 0.85 -36.70
CA ASP A 559 -37.10 -0.38 -36.82
C ASP A 559 -36.22 -1.60 -37.15
N SER A 560 -34.99 -1.39 -37.63
CA SER A 560 -34.02 -2.45 -37.90
C SER A 560 -33.48 -3.15 -36.63
N MET A 561 -33.67 -2.55 -35.46
CA MET A 561 -33.22 -3.13 -34.18
C MET A 561 -34.18 -4.21 -33.67
N THR A 562 -33.64 -5.41 -33.46
CA THR A 562 -34.32 -6.49 -32.73
C THR A 562 -34.54 -6.10 -31.26
N ALA A 563 -35.52 -6.74 -30.61
CA ALA A 563 -35.76 -6.53 -29.18
C ALA A 563 -34.51 -6.83 -28.33
N GLN A 564 -33.74 -7.86 -28.70
CA GLN A 564 -32.50 -8.22 -28.01
C GLN A 564 -31.42 -7.14 -28.18
N GLU A 565 -31.29 -6.54 -29.35
CA GLU A 565 -30.35 -5.44 -29.59
C GLU A 565 -30.70 -4.19 -28.78
N ARG A 566 -31.99 -3.87 -28.62
CA ARG A 566 -32.42 -2.74 -27.77
C ARG A 566 -32.09 -2.97 -26.29
N VAL A 567 -32.31 -4.20 -25.81
CA VAL A 567 -31.90 -4.59 -24.44
C VAL A 567 -30.40 -4.49 -24.28
N LYS A 568 -29.60 -5.04 -25.21
CA LYS A 568 -28.14 -4.94 -25.18
C LYS A 568 -27.65 -3.49 -25.21
N LEU A 569 -28.23 -2.65 -26.07
CA LEU A 569 -27.90 -1.23 -26.12
C LEU A 569 -28.10 -0.57 -24.76
N LYS A 570 -29.25 -0.81 -24.12
CA LYS A 570 -29.50 -0.31 -22.77
C LYS A 570 -28.51 -0.85 -21.75
N GLU A 571 -28.24 -2.15 -21.77
CA GLU A 571 -27.28 -2.79 -20.85
C GLU A 571 -25.87 -2.21 -20.99
N TYR A 572 -25.39 -2.00 -22.22
CA TYR A 572 -24.08 -1.42 -22.46
C TYR A 572 -24.00 0.05 -22.03
N LEU A 573 -25.04 0.85 -22.26
CA LEU A 573 -25.07 2.24 -21.80
C LEU A 573 -25.14 2.34 -20.27
N ASP A 574 -25.97 1.50 -19.64
CA ASP A 574 -26.04 1.44 -18.18
C ASP A 574 -24.70 0.96 -17.59
N TYR A 575 -24.00 0.05 -18.27
CA TYR A 575 -22.68 -0.43 -17.87
C TYR A 575 -21.59 0.64 -18.01
N GLU A 576 -21.56 1.36 -19.12
CA GLU A 576 -20.64 2.48 -19.37
C GLU A 576 -20.83 3.60 -18.33
N ARG A 577 -22.06 4.07 -18.12
CA ARG A 577 -22.41 5.04 -17.07
C ARG A 577 -21.93 4.57 -15.70
N ALA A 578 -22.20 3.31 -15.36
CA ALA A 578 -21.78 2.76 -14.08
C ALA A 578 -20.25 2.66 -13.95
N SER A 579 -19.50 2.43 -15.04
CA SER A 579 -18.03 2.49 -15.06
C SER A 579 -17.50 3.90 -14.82
N PHE A 580 -18.07 4.92 -15.47
CA PHE A 580 -17.69 6.32 -15.22
C PHE A 580 -17.96 6.72 -13.78
N ALA A 581 -19.15 6.40 -13.26
CA ALA A 581 -19.51 6.69 -11.88
C ALA A 581 -18.56 5.99 -10.88
N ALA A 582 -18.23 4.71 -11.12
CA ALA A 582 -17.33 3.96 -10.25
C ALA A 582 -15.89 4.49 -10.25
N ALA A 583 -15.36 4.85 -11.43
CA ALA A 583 -14.02 5.44 -11.55
C ALA A 583 -13.94 6.81 -10.86
N ARG A 584 -14.93 7.67 -11.09
CA ARG A 584 -15.04 8.97 -10.43
C ARG A 584 -15.13 8.84 -8.92
N TYR A 585 -16.04 7.98 -8.43
CA TYR A 585 -16.22 7.72 -7.01
C TYR A 585 -14.91 7.29 -6.35
N ARG A 586 -14.17 6.38 -6.97
CA ARG A 586 -12.89 5.90 -6.43
C ARG A 586 -11.88 7.02 -6.28
N LEU A 587 -11.67 7.84 -7.32
CA LEU A 587 -10.73 8.96 -7.27
C LEU A 587 -11.13 10.02 -6.23
N GLN A 588 -12.41 10.36 -6.17
CA GLN A 588 -12.94 11.31 -5.18
C GLN A 588 -12.75 10.78 -3.76
N ARG A 589 -13.13 9.53 -3.51
CA ARG A 589 -12.97 8.87 -2.21
C ARG A 589 -11.50 8.87 -1.76
N ALA A 590 -10.57 8.54 -2.65
CA ALA A 590 -9.14 8.53 -2.32
C ALA A 590 -8.65 9.92 -1.87
N ALA A 591 -9.04 10.96 -2.62
CA ALA A 591 -8.71 12.33 -2.29
C ALA A 591 -9.35 12.80 -0.97
N GLU A 592 -10.60 12.42 -0.71
CA GLU A 592 -11.31 12.70 0.54
C GLU A 592 -10.67 12.00 1.73
N ALA A 593 -10.30 10.71 1.58
CA ALA A 593 -9.64 9.94 2.62
C ALA A 593 -8.27 10.52 2.96
N GLN A 594 -7.47 10.87 1.95
CA GLN A 594 -6.18 11.56 2.13
C GLN A 594 -6.36 12.88 2.88
N ARG A 595 -7.25 13.76 2.42
CA ARG A 595 -7.52 15.05 3.07
C ARG A 595 -7.98 14.87 4.52
N LYS A 596 -8.90 13.94 4.78
CA LYS A 596 -9.38 13.63 6.14
C LYS A 596 -8.22 13.23 7.06
N LEU A 597 -7.32 12.37 6.58
CA LEU A 597 -6.17 11.93 7.35
C LEU A 597 -5.17 13.08 7.56
N ASP A 598 -4.89 13.89 6.54
CA ASP A 598 -4.02 15.06 6.69
C ASP A 598 -4.59 16.05 7.73
N GLU A 599 -5.89 16.35 7.69
CA GLU A 599 -6.59 17.16 8.71
C GLU A 599 -6.51 16.54 10.11
N TRP A 600 -6.61 15.21 10.22
CA TRP A 600 -6.46 14.52 11.50
C TRP A 600 -5.04 14.64 12.04
N ARG A 601 -4.03 14.52 11.18
CA ARG A 601 -2.62 14.67 11.53
C ARG A 601 -2.31 16.08 12.01
N GLU A 602 -2.75 17.11 11.27
CA GLU A 602 -2.54 18.51 11.64
C GLU A 602 -3.10 18.79 13.04
N GLY A 603 -4.33 18.35 13.32
CA GLY A 603 -4.92 18.49 14.66
C GLY A 603 -4.17 17.75 15.78
N LEU A 604 -3.40 16.70 15.47
CA LEU A 604 -2.53 16.04 16.45
C LEU A 604 -1.24 16.84 16.69
N LEU A 605 -0.65 17.40 15.64
CA LEU A 605 0.57 18.21 15.72
C LEU A 605 0.32 19.54 16.45
N ASP A 606 -0.84 20.16 16.24
CA ASP A 606 -1.20 21.43 16.90
C ASP A 606 -1.40 21.24 18.41
N ALA A 607 -2.03 20.14 18.84
CA ALA A 607 -2.25 19.85 20.26
C ALA A 607 -0.94 19.63 21.06
N ASP A 608 0.13 19.18 20.40
CA ASP A 608 1.45 19.08 21.04
C ASP A 608 2.11 20.46 21.25
N SER A 609 1.76 21.46 20.44
CA SER A 609 2.31 22.81 20.55
C SER A 609 1.74 23.58 21.75
N GLU A 610 0.48 23.37 22.11
CA GLU A 610 -0.20 24.07 23.20
C GLU A 610 0.16 23.54 24.59
N THR A 611 0.62 22.28 24.67
CA THR A 611 0.98 21.64 25.94
C THR A 611 2.47 21.71 26.27
N SER A 612 3.28 22.29 25.37
CA SER A 612 4.68 22.58 25.65
C SER A 612 4.76 23.71 26.69
N PRO A 613 5.27 23.45 27.92
CA PRO A 613 5.30 24.46 28.98
C PRO A 613 6.05 25.69 28.47
N SER A 614 5.39 26.85 28.48
CA SER A 614 6.06 28.12 28.20
C SER A 614 7.33 28.19 29.05
N GLU A 615 8.42 28.63 28.41
CA GLU A 615 9.76 28.69 28.96
C GLU A 615 9.75 28.95 30.47
N VAL A 616 10.22 27.96 31.22
CA VAL A 616 10.61 28.17 32.62
C VAL A 616 11.57 29.37 32.60
N PRO A 617 11.23 30.50 33.24
CA PRO A 617 12.07 31.68 33.19
C PRO A 617 13.44 31.28 33.74
N ARG A 618 14.49 31.47 32.94
CA ARG A 618 15.86 31.17 33.36
C ARG A 618 16.12 31.95 34.66
N PRO A 619 16.58 31.29 35.73
CA PRO A 619 16.94 31.99 36.94
C PRO A 619 18.06 32.99 36.64
N LYS A 620 17.91 34.22 37.15
CA LYS A 620 18.89 35.30 37.02
C LYS A 620 20.19 34.98 37.75
#